data_AF-A0A6P0TWY6-F1
#
_entry.id   AF-A0A6P0TWY6-F1
#
_cell.length_a   1.000
_cell.length_b   1.000
_cell.length_c   1.000
_cell.angle_alpha   90.00
_cell.angle_beta   90.00
_cell.angle_gamma   90.00
#
_symmetry.space_group_name_H-M   'P 1'
#
loop_
_entity.id
_entity.type
_entity.pdbx_description
1 polymer ?
#
loop_
_entity_poly.entity_id
_entity_poly.type
_entity_poly.pdbx_seq_one_letter_code
_entity_poly.pdbx_strand_id
1 'polypeptide(L)'
;MTDINQDFQKAINLQKEGKLKEAESTYIEILKSDSNHVPSLINLGLIEQNQGKLDEASQFYKYAFSIEPNNISLLYLLAKITQELNQLDEAINYWHKLVELKPGSALEFYGNIGNGLVQQGKFDEALNYFRRALEISPKSFQAHQAIGNLLIRQDRLLEAKSEFNKALEINPNYQAAKIWLTLVDKLLKGENLVSFNYQNTPIKFEITGKNLAVEIANVGGSFYELAELEFIRQNLKSTTPVIVDIGANTGNHLVYFAKFIQAAKVIPIEFHPEIIAALKRHISINQVSNIDFSKLGYALGKNSGKSFIKEHPAKDLCLTEIDDNIINGQELVVVPLDEIITEKVDFIKMDVQGKEIDVLEGAKNLISSYRPDMLVEIAKNHIKDFRKFLAAVNYQTFKAFDHGRYVNFYIKHT
;
A
#
# COMPACT_ATOMS: atom_id res chain seq x y z
N MET A 1 7.86 44.06 18.31
CA MET A 1 6.79 43.07 18.14
C MET A 1 6.71 42.79 16.66
N THR A 2 6.97 41.56 16.27
CA THR A 2 6.79 41.06 14.91
C THR A 2 5.31 41.18 14.53
N ASP A 3 5.01 41.66 13.32
CA ASP A 3 3.66 41.65 12.80
C ASP A 3 3.35 40.24 12.31
N ILE A 4 2.69 39.45 13.17
CA ILE A 4 2.35 38.05 12.90
C ILE A 4 1.62 37.90 11.57
N ASN A 5 0.77 38.86 11.18
CA ASN A 5 0.07 38.79 9.90
C ASN A 5 1.03 38.96 8.72
N GLN A 6 1.95 39.92 8.81
CA GLN A 6 2.97 40.13 7.78
C GLN A 6 3.91 38.93 7.65
N ASP A 7 4.38 38.40 8.78
CA ASP A 7 5.25 37.23 8.81
C ASP A 7 4.54 35.98 8.29
N PHE A 8 3.25 35.82 8.60
CA PHE A 8 2.46 34.71 8.08
C PHE A 8 2.28 34.79 6.56
N GLN A 9 1.98 35.97 6.00
CA GLN A 9 1.89 36.15 4.55
C GLN A 9 3.23 35.90 3.86
N LYS A 10 4.34 36.32 4.48
CA LYS A 10 5.68 36.01 4.01
C LYS A 10 5.93 34.50 3.97
N ALA A 11 5.60 33.78 5.04
CA ALA A 11 5.76 32.33 5.12
C ALA A 11 4.94 31.59 4.05
N ILE A 12 3.69 32.00 3.83
CA ILE A 12 2.83 31.46 2.77
C ILE A 12 3.43 31.67 1.38
N ASN A 13 4.00 32.85 1.11
CA ASN A 13 4.65 33.13 -0.17
C ASN A 13 5.90 32.27 -0.38
N LEU A 14 6.75 32.15 0.65
CA LEU A 14 7.90 31.25 0.61
C LEU A 14 7.49 29.80 0.34
N GLN A 15 6.39 29.34 0.95
CA GLN A 15 5.85 28.00 0.72
C GLN A 15 5.36 27.82 -0.72
N LYS A 16 4.64 28.80 -1.28
CA LYS A 16 4.21 28.79 -2.70
C LYS A 16 5.38 28.81 -3.68
N GLU A 17 6.49 29.47 -3.32
CA GLU A 17 7.74 29.48 -4.08
C GLU A 17 8.55 28.18 -3.94
N GLY A 18 8.10 27.23 -3.11
CA GLY A 18 8.83 25.98 -2.84
C GLY A 18 10.02 26.14 -1.88
N LYS A 19 10.22 27.31 -1.28
CA LYS A 19 11.26 27.59 -0.27
C LYS A 19 10.82 27.08 1.11
N LEU A 20 10.59 25.76 1.19
CA LEU A 20 9.95 25.14 2.36
C LEU A 20 10.72 25.37 3.66
N LYS A 21 12.05 25.33 3.66
CA LYS A 21 12.88 25.58 4.86
C LYS A 21 12.74 27.00 5.40
N GLU A 22 12.67 27.98 4.50
CA GLU A 22 12.50 29.40 4.88
C GLU A 22 11.07 29.65 5.39
N ALA A 23 10.08 29.02 4.76
CA ALA A 23 8.69 29.04 5.22
C ALA A 23 8.57 28.43 6.63
N GLU A 24 9.12 27.24 6.84
CA GLU A 24 9.16 26.52 8.12
C GLU A 24 9.80 27.39 9.22
N SER A 25 10.98 27.96 8.96
CA SER A 25 11.64 28.87 9.89
C SER A 25 10.76 30.07 10.23
N THR A 26 10.06 30.65 9.26
CA THR A 26 9.18 31.81 9.49
C THR A 26 7.95 31.41 10.32
N TYR A 27 7.34 30.25 10.06
CA TYR A 27 6.24 29.74 10.90
C TYR A 27 6.69 29.46 12.34
N ILE A 28 7.90 28.93 12.55
CA ILE A 28 8.47 28.69 13.88
C ILE A 28 8.67 30.02 14.64
N GLU A 29 9.17 31.08 13.98
CA GLU A 29 9.30 32.39 14.62
C GLU A 29 7.94 33.00 15.03
N ILE A 30 6.90 32.79 14.21
CA ILE A 30 5.53 33.13 14.59
C ILE A 30 5.13 32.36 15.85
N LEU A 31 5.36 31.05 15.89
CA LEU A 31 4.99 30.21 17.04
C LEU A 31 5.80 30.48 18.32
N LYS A 32 7.01 31.04 18.21
CA LYS A 32 7.75 31.56 19.38
C LYS A 32 7.08 32.80 19.98
N SER A 33 6.42 33.61 19.16
CA SER A 33 5.73 34.83 19.59
C SER A 33 4.29 34.57 20.01
N ASP A 34 3.61 33.65 19.31
CA ASP A 34 2.26 33.16 19.59
C ASP A 34 2.19 31.65 19.36
N SER A 35 2.36 30.88 20.45
CA SER A 35 2.38 29.42 20.41
C SER A 35 1.05 28.79 19.96
N ASN A 36 -0.03 29.58 19.92
CA ASN A 36 -1.37 29.11 19.59
C ASN A 36 -1.81 29.58 18.20
N HIS A 37 -0.91 30.11 17.36
CA HIS A 37 -1.23 30.54 16.01
C HIS A 37 -1.55 29.34 15.10
N VAL A 38 -2.81 28.92 15.10
CA VAL A 38 -3.34 27.75 14.36
C VAL A 38 -2.95 27.73 12.88
N PRO A 39 -3.03 28.84 12.11
CA PRO A 39 -2.61 28.82 10.71
C PRO A 39 -1.14 28.42 10.52
N SER A 40 -0.22 28.84 11.42
CA SER A 40 1.19 28.41 11.36
C SER A 40 1.34 26.92 11.66
N LEU A 41 0.64 26.40 12.66
CA LEU A 41 0.64 24.98 13.00
C LEU A 41 0.15 24.12 11.82
N ILE A 42 -0.96 24.52 11.18
CA ILE A 42 -1.49 23.82 10.01
C ILE A 42 -0.48 23.83 8.86
N ASN A 43 0.15 24.97 8.56
CA ASN A 43 1.09 25.04 7.45
C ASN A 43 2.40 24.28 7.72
N LEU A 44 2.87 24.25 8.97
CA LEU A 44 3.96 23.35 9.37
C LEU A 44 3.57 21.90 9.17
N GLY A 45 2.39 21.49 9.62
CA GLY A 45 1.87 20.14 9.40
C GLY A 45 1.82 19.77 7.91
N LEU A 46 1.37 20.70 7.04
CA LEU A 46 1.36 20.49 5.59
C LEU A 46 2.77 20.37 4.99
N ILE A 47 3.73 21.15 5.48
CA ILE A 47 5.13 21.06 5.05
C ILE A 47 5.71 19.69 5.45
N GLU A 48 5.53 19.27 6.69
CA GLU A 48 6.02 17.96 7.16
C GLU A 48 5.35 16.81 6.39
N GLN A 49 4.03 16.90 6.14
CA GLN A 49 3.29 15.91 5.36
C GLN A 49 3.81 15.82 3.92
N ASN A 50 4.08 16.96 3.27
CA ASN A 50 4.69 17.00 1.93
C ASN A 50 6.13 16.44 1.91
N GLN A 51 6.82 16.45 3.06
CA GLN A 51 8.13 15.81 3.23
C GLN A 51 8.01 14.32 3.60
N GLY A 52 6.80 13.77 3.72
CA GLY A 52 6.53 12.38 4.10
C GLY A 52 6.66 12.09 5.60
N LYS A 53 6.82 13.13 6.42
CA LYS A 53 6.94 13.05 7.88
C LYS A 53 5.56 13.11 8.52
N LEU A 54 4.81 12.01 8.34
CA LEU A 54 3.38 11.96 8.67
C LEU A 54 3.12 12.04 10.19
N ASP A 55 3.99 11.47 11.02
CA ASP A 55 3.86 11.52 12.48
C ASP A 55 4.08 12.95 13.00
N GLU A 56 5.11 13.65 12.52
CA GLU A 56 5.38 15.05 12.88
C GLU A 56 4.26 15.98 12.41
N ALA A 57 3.77 15.78 11.18
CA ALA A 57 2.62 16.50 10.67
C ALA A 57 1.36 16.28 11.54
N SER A 58 1.10 15.04 11.95
CA SER A 58 -0.01 14.68 12.84
C SER A 58 0.11 15.39 14.19
N GLN A 59 1.31 15.54 14.76
CA GLN A 59 1.51 16.28 16.00
C GLN A 59 1.14 17.76 15.87
N PHE A 60 1.56 18.43 14.81
CA PHE A 60 1.18 19.83 14.56
C PHE A 60 -0.34 20.00 14.41
N TYR A 61 -0.98 19.11 13.66
CA TYR A 61 -2.43 19.14 13.50
C TYR A 61 -3.18 18.85 14.80
N LYS A 62 -2.73 17.87 15.60
CA LYS A 62 -3.35 17.57 16.91
C LYS A 62 -3.20 18.74 17.87
N TYR A 63 -2.07 19.44 17.84
CA TYR A 63 -1.90 20.65 18.64
C TYR A 63 -2.84 21.77 18.17
N ALA A 64 -2.92 22.03 16.86
CA ALA A 64 -3.89 22.97 16.29
C ALA A 64 -5.34 22.61 16.69
N PHE A 65 -5.67 21.31 16.76
CA PHE A 65 -7.01 20.83 17.10
C PHE A 65 -7.35 21.03 18.56
N SER A 66 -6.36 20.99 19.45
CA SER A 66 -6.56 21.33 20.87
C SER A 66 -6.97 22.80 21.07
N ILE A 67 -6.64 23.68 20.12
CA ILE A 67 -6.96 25.11 20.13
C ILE A 67 -8.28 25.38 19.39
N GLU A 68 -8.42 24.88 18.16
CA GLU A 68 -9.61 25.04 17.31
C GLU A 68 -10.24 23.69 16.93
N PRO A 69 -10.94 23.01 17.85
CA PRO A 69 -11.43 21.65 17.63
C PRO A 69 -12.52 21.53 16.56
N ASN A 70 -13.15 22.64 16.17
CA ASN A 70 -14.22 22.69 15.17
C ASN A 70 -13.77 23.28 13.83
N ASN A 71 -12.45 23.48 13.64
CA ASN A 71 -11.91 23.92 12.37
C ASN A 71 -12.04 22.79 11.32
N ILE A 72 -12.94 22.99 10.35
CA ILE A 72 -13.30 21.98 9.34
C ILE A 72 -12.10 21.57 8.47
N SER A 73 -11.29 22.53 8.04
CA SER A 73 -10.12 22.24 7.22
C SER A 73 -9.11 21.40 7.99
N LEU A 74 -8.89 21.71 9.27
CA LEU A 74 -8.01 20.95 10.14
C LEU A 74 -8.55 19.54 10.43
N LEU A 75 -9.84 19.41 10.73
CA LEU A 75 -10.48 18.11 10.92
C LEU A 75 -10.33 17.20 9.70
N TYR A 76 -10.44 17.77 8.50
CA TYR A 76 -10.23 17.05 7.25
C TYR A 76 -8.78 16.57 7.10
N LEU A 77 -7.80 17.42 7.43
CA LEU A 77 -6.39 17.05 7.43
C LEU A 77 -6.09 15.96 8.46
N LEU A 78 -6.63 16.08 9.67
CA LEU A 78 -6.51 15.08 10.72
C LEU A 78 -7.11 13.74 10.31
N ALA A 79 -8.33 13.75 9.77
CA ALA A 79 -9.00 12.53 9.34
C ALA A 79 -8.21 11.80 8.23
N LYS A 80 -7.65 12.54 7.27
CA LYS A 80 -6.80 11.98 6.22
C LYS A 80 -5.49 11.43 6.75
N ILE A 81 -4.74 12.22 7.53
CA ILE A 81 -3.41 11.80 7.97
C ILE A 81 -3.47 10.63 8.95
N THR A 82 -4.47 10.60 9.83
CA THR A 82 -4.66 9.47 10.75
C THR A 82 -5.08 8.20 9.99
N GLN A 83 -5.87 8.32 8.92
CA GLN A 83 -6.15 7.19 8.03
C GLN A 83 -4.89 6.71 7.28
N GLU A 84 -4.04 7.63 6.82
CA GLU A 84 -2.75 7.30 6.21
C GLU A 84 -1.80 6.60 7.18
N LEU A 85 -1.79 7.02 8.46
CA LEU A 85 -1.05 6.39 9.56
C LEU A 85 -1.70 5.10 10.10
N ASN A 86 -2.77 4.60 9.46
CA ASN A 86 -3.54 3.43 9.91
C ASN A 86 -4.15 3.57 11.32
N GLN A 87 -4.31 4.81 11.82
CA GLN A 87 -5.02 5.16 13.05
C GLN A 87 -6.52 5.27 12.77
N LEU A 88 -7.13 4.17 12.33
CA LEU A 88 -8.44 4.14 11.69
C LEU A 88 -9.59 4.62 12.59
N ASP A 89 -9.56 4.30 13.89
CA ASP A 89 -10.60 4.76 14.83
C ASP A 89 -10.58 6.29 14.99
N GLU A 90 -9.38 6.88 15.05
CA GLU A 90 -9.22 8.33 15.14
C GLU A 90 -9.71 9.02 13.87
N ALA A 91 -9.35 8.46 12.71
CA ALA A 91 -9.80 8.95 11.41
C ALA A 91 -11.32 8.96 11.30
N ILE A 92 -11.97 7.84 11.66
CA ILE A 92 -13.43 7.71 11.63
C ILE A 92 -14.10 8.73 12.57
N ASN A 93 -13.54 8.98 13.75
CA ASN A 93 -14.06 9.99 14.68
C ASN A 93 -13.97 11.41 14.09
N TYR A 94 -12.87 11.78 13.45
CA TYR A 94 -12.76 13.09 12.77
C TYR A 94 -13.73 13.21 11.60
N TRP A 95 -13.94 12.14 10.82
CA TRP A 95 -14.95 12.13 9.77
C TRP A 95 -16.38 12.27 10.32
N HIS A 96 -16.70 11.64 11.45
CA HIS A 96 -17.99 11.85 12.12
C HIS A 96 -18.20 13.31 12.53
N LYS A 97 -17.18 13.93 13.11
CA LYS A 97 -17.26 15.35 13.48
C LYS A 97 -17.46 16.27 12.26
N LEU A 98 -16.88 15.92 11.11
CA LEU A 98 -17.11 16.64 9.86
C LEU A 98 -18.54 16.47 9.34
N VAL A 99 -19.15 15.29 9.48
CA VAL A 99 -20.57 15.07 9.16
C VAL A 99 -21.46 15.99 10.01
N GLU A 100 -21.17 16.11 11.31
CA GLU A 100 -21.92 16.98 12.23
C GLU A 100 -21.79 18.46 11.85
N LEU A 101 -20.58 18.94 11.52
CA LEU A 101 -20.30 20.35 11.22
C LEU A 101 -20.68 20.76 9.79
N LYS A 102 -20.67 19.81 8.85
CA LYS A 102 -20.93 20.04 7.41
C LYS A 102 -21.85 18.94 6.84
N PRO A 103 -23.13 18.88 7.26
CA PRO A 103 -24.06 17.86 6.79
C PRO A 103 -24.26 17.90 5.25
N GLY A 104 -24.14 19.08 4.62
CA GLY A 104 -24.20 19.22 3.16
C GLY A 104 -23.04 18.59 2.38
N SER A 105 -21.94 18.25 3.06
CA SER A 105 -20.77 17.56 2.48
C SER A 105 -20.66 16.10 2.96
N ALA A 106 -21.66 15.60 3.69
CA ALA A 106 -21.62 14.28 4.33
C ALA A 106 -21.47 13.11 3.35
N LEU A 107 -21.81 13.28 2.07
CA LEU A 107 -21.54 12.29 1.01
C LEU A 107 -20.06 11.83 0.99
N GLU A 108 -19.13 12.77 0.96
CA GLU A 108 -17.68 12.47 0.94
C GLU A 108 -17.26 11.81 2.25
N PHE A 109 -17.71 12.35 3.39
CA PHE A 109 -17.31 11.87 4.71
C PHE A 109 -17.83 10.46 4.99
N TYR A 110 -19.07 10.14 4.61
CA TYR A 110 -19.60 8.77 4.69
C TYR A 110 -18.81 7.80 3.83
N GLY A 111 -18.36 8.22 2.64
CA GLY A 111 -17.46 7.42 1.81
C GLY A 111 -16.14 7.10 2.54
N ASN A 112 -15.53 8.10 3.18
CA ASN A 112 -14.27 7.90 3.91
C ASN A 112 -14.45 7.05 5.19
N ILE A 113 -15.54 7.24 5.93
CA ILE A 113 -15.89 6.38 7.07
C ILE A 113 -16.06 4.93 6.61
N GLY A 114 -16.83 4.72 5.54
CA GLY A 114 -17.01 3.39 4.97
C GLY A 114 -15.69 2.74 4.59
N ASN A 115 -14.79 3.47 3.92
CA ASN A 115 -13.46 2.96 3.57
C ASN A 115 -12.61 2.61 4.80
N GLY A 116 -12.63 3.43 5.86
CA GLY A 116 -11.95 3.13 7.12
C GLY A 116 -12.48 1.84 7.77
N LEU A 117 -13.81 1.68 7.80
CA LEU A 117 -14.47 0.48 8.32
C LEU A 117 -14.16 -0.78 7.49
N VAL A 118 -14.03 -0.66 6.16
CA VAL A 118 -13.55 -1.77 5.31
C VAL A 118 -12.14 -2.18 5.71
N GLN A 119 -11.23 -1.23 5.94
CA GLN A 119 -9.86 -1.53 6.38
C GLN A 119 -9.84 -2.21 7.76
N GLN A 120 -10.78 -1.87 8.64
CA GLN A 120 -10.99 -2.56 9.92
C GLN A 120 -11.69 -3.93 9.82
N GLY A 121 -12.13 -4.35 8.63
CA GLY A 121 -12.92 -5.58 8.45
C GLY A 121 -14.39 -5.48 8.89
N LYS A 122 -14.86 -4.28 9.29
CA LYS A 122 -16.24 -4.01 9.73
C LYS A 122 -17.17 -3.79 8.54
N PHE A 123 -17.36 -4.83 7.74
CA PHE A 123 -18.04 -4.74 6.45
C PHE A 123 -19.50 -4.30 6.55
N ASP A 124 -20.27 -4.80 7.52
CA ASP A 124 -21.70 -4.43 7.61
C ASP A 124 -21.89 -2.97 8.01
N GLU A 125 -21.02 -2.45 8.88
CA GLU A 125 -21.00 -1.03 9.23
C GLU A 125 -20.60 -0.17 8.03
N ALA A 126 -19.55 -0.58 7.29
CA ALA A 126 -19.13 0.10 6.07
C ALA A 126 -20.26 0.19 5.03
N LEU A 127 -20.98 -0.92 4.82
CA LEU A 127 -22.13 -0.98 3.92
C LEU A 127 -23.21 0.03 4.31
N ASN A 128 -23.50 0.17 5.60
CA ASN A 128 -24.46 1.14 6.10
C ASN A 128 -24.05 2.58 5.78
N TYR A 129 -22.76 2.93 5.94
CA TYR A 129 -22.27 4.27 5.59
C TYR A 129 -22.31 4.54 4.08
N PHE A 130 -21.96 3.57 3.23
CA PHE A 130 -22.11 3.75 1.78
C PHE A 130 -23.58 3.89 1.36
N ARG A 131 -24.53 3.23 2.05
CA ARG A 131 -25.96 3.44 1.82
C ARG A 131 -26.43 4.83 2.24
N ARG A 132 -25.97 5.35 3.39
CA ARG A 132 -26.23 6.74 3.79
C ARG A 132 -25.66 7.75 2.78
N ALA A 133 -24.52 7.44 2.18
CA ALA A 133 -23.97 8.23 1.08
C ALA A 133 -24.93 8.26 -0.13
N LEU A 134 -25.54 7.13 -0.48
CA LEU A 134 -26.58 7.05 -1.52
C LEU A 134 -27.91 7.72 -1.14
N GLU A 135 -28.27 7.80 0.14
CA GLU A 135 -29.44 8.59 0.59
C GLU A 135 -29.25 10.08 0.30
N ILE A 136 -28.02 10.59 0.46
CA ILE A 136 -27.67 11.98 0.13
C ILE A 136 -27.60 12.18 -1.39
N SER A 137 -26.94 11.26 -2.08
CA SER A 137 -26.76 11.33 -3.54
C SER A 137 -27.01 9.97 -4.18
N PRO A 138 -28.26 9.69 -4.58
CA PRO A 138 -28.62 8.44 -5.25
C PRO A 138 -27.92 8.24 -6.59
N LYS A 139 -27.31 9.29 -7.14
CA LYS A 139 -26.53 9.27 -8.39
C LYS A 139 -25.02 9.19 -8.14
N SER A 140 -24.58 8.78 -6.96
CA SER A 140 -23.16 8.54 -6.69
C SER A 140 -22.73 7.18 -7.24
N PHE A 141 -22.19 7.16 -8.46
CA PHE A 141 -21.64 5.94 -9.05
C PHE A 141 -20.44 5.38 -8.26
N GLN A 142 -19.68 6.24 -7.55
CA GLN A 142 -18.59 5.82 -6.68
C GLN A 142 -19.09 5.07 -5.44
N ALA A 143 -20.22 5.49 -4.85
CA ALA A 143 -20.82 4.79 -3.72
C ALA A 143 -21.35 3.41 -4.15
N HIS A 144 -22.01 3.32 -5.31
CA HIS A 144 -22.39 2.04 -5.90
C HIS A 144 -21.18 1.12 -6.14
N GLN A 145 -20.07 1.65 -6.66
CA GLN A 145 -18.83 0.88 -6.80
C GLN A 145 -18.31 0.39 -5.44
N ALA A 146 -18.25 1.26 -4.43
CA ALA A 146 -17.75 0.91 -3.10
C ALA A 146 -18.58 -0.22 -2.46
N ILE A 147 -19.91 -0.16 -2.61
CA ILE A 147 -20.82 -1.24 -2.19
C ILE A 147 -20.53 -2.52 -2.98
N GLY A 148 -20.42 -2.44 -4.30
CA GLY A 148 -20.11 -3.60 -5.14
C GLY A 148 -18.80 -4.29 -4.73
N ASN A 149 -17.74 -3.52 -4.49
CA ASN A 149 -16.44 -4.05 -4.04
C ASN A 149 -16.55 -4.79 -2.71
N LEU A 150 -17.29 -4.21 -1.77
CA LEU A 150 -17.53 -4.80 -0.46
C LEU A 150 -18.34 -6.10 -0.55
N LEU A 151 -19.34 -6.13 -1.42
CA LEU A 151 -20.16 -7.32 -1.68
C LEU A 151 -19.35 -8.46 -2.29
N ILE A 152 -18.34 -8.18 -3.12
CA ILE A 152 -17.40 -9.21 -3.59
C ILE A 152 -16.65 -9.84 -2.40
N ARG A 153 -16.15 -9.03 -1.46
CA ARG A 153 -15.47 -9.53 -0.25
C ARG A 153 -16.38 -10.35 0.66
N GLN A 154 -17.70 -10.16 0.57
CA GLN A 154 -18.73 -10.93 1.27
C GLN A 154 -19.25 -12.13 0.44
N ASP A 155 -18.67 -12.45 -0.72
CA ASP A 155 -19.12 -13.48 -1.66
C ASP A 155 -20.56 -13.28 -2.19
N ARG A 156 -21.04 -12.04 -2.16
CA ARG A 156 -22.40 -11.64 -2.61
C ARG A 156 -22.36 -11.12 -4.05
N LEU A 157 -21.88 -11.97 -4.95
CA LEU A 157 -21.53 -11.60 -6.33
C LEU A 157 -22.71 -11.08 -7.16
N LEU A 158 -23.92 -11.64 -7.00
CA LEU A 158 -25.11 -11.18 -7.73
C LEU A 158 -25.52 -9.75 -7.31
N GLU A 159 -25.40 -9.44 -6.03
CA GLU A 159 -25.67 -8.10 -5.52
C GLU A 159 -24.58 -7.13 -5.97
N ALA A 160 -23.31 -7.55 -5.92
CA ALA A 160 -22.20 -6.76 -6.45
C ALA A 160 -22.41 -6.37 -7.92
N LYS A 161 -22.82 -7.34 -8.75
CA LYS A 161 -23.18 -7.12 -10.15
C LYS A 161 -24.28 -6.07 -10.31
N SER A 162 -25.33 -6.13 -9.49
CA SER A 162 -26.41 -5.14 -9.52
C SER A 162 -25.90 -3.74 -9.23
N GLU A 163 -25.02 -3.58 -8.24
CA GLU A 163 -24.46 -2.28 -7.87
C GLU A 163 -23.51 -1.71 -8.95
N PHE A 164 -22.68 -2.55 -9.57
CA PHE A 164 -21.86 -2.09 -10.70
C PHE A 164 -22.70 -1.70 -11.92
N ASN A 165 -23.81 -2.40 -12.19
CA ASN A 165 -24.75 -1.98 -13.23
C ASN A 165 -25.38 -0.62 -12.93
N LYS A 166 -25.82 -0.36 -11.70
CA LYS A 166 -26.32 0.97 -11.29
C LYS A 166 -25.24 2.06 -11.48
N ALA A 167 -24.00 1.77 -11.11
CA ALA A 167 -22.88 2.69 -11.33
C ALA A 167 -22.71 3.04 -12.83
N LEU A 168 -22.87 2.06 -13.73
CA LEU A 168 -22.80 2.25 -15.18
C LEU A 168 -24.06 2.89 -15.79
N GLU A 169 -25.24 2.67 -15.22
CA GLU A 169 -26.46 3.39 -15.61
C GLU A 169 -26.32 4.89 -15.35
N ILE A 170 -25.71 5.26 -14.22
CA ILE A 170 -25.43 6.65 -13.85
C ILE A 170 -24.29 7.23 -14.69
N ASN A 171 -23.19 6.48 -14.85
CA ASN A 171 -22.02 6.89 -15.63
C ASN A 171 -21.57 5.76 -16.59
N PRO A 172 -22.09 5.71 -17.82
CA PRO A 172 -21.78 4.66 -18.79
C PRO A 172 -20.30 4.57 -19.21
N ASN A 173 -19.53 5.64 -18.97
CA ASN A 173 -18.11 5.71 -19.31
C ASN A 173 -17.20 5.39 -18.12
N TYR A 174 -17.74 4.98 -16.98
CA TYR A 174 -16.95 4.66 -15.81
C TYR A 174 -16.16 3.35 -15.97
N GLN A 175 -14.90 3.47 -16.38
CA GLN A 175 -14.06 2.32 -16.72
C GLN A 175 -13.86 1.36 -15.54
N ALA A 176 -13.68 1.88 -14.33
CA ALA A 176 -13.49 1.05 -13.16
C ALA A 176 -14.68 0.10 -12.94
N ALA A 177 -15.93 0.59 -13.00
CA ALA A 177 -17.11 -0.28 -12.88
C ALA A 177 -17.22 -1.33 -14.00
N LYS A 178 -16.73 -1.06 -15.22
CA LYS A 178 -16.67 -2.06 -16.29
C LYS A 178 -15.68 -3.19 -15.96
N ILE A 179 -14.52 -2.85 -15.40
CA ILE A 179 -13.51 -3.82 -14.97
C ILE A 179 -14.06 -4.66 -13.81
N TRP A 180 -14.69 -4.02 -12.82
CA TRP A 180 -15.36 -4.71 -11.72
C TRP A 180 -16.45 -5.66 -12.19
N LEU A 181 -17.32 -5.21 -13.11
CA LEU A 181 -18.36 -6.05 -13.68
C LEU A 181 -17.79 -7.24 -14.43
N THR A 182 -16.69 -7.05 -15.16
CA THR A 182 -15.98 -8.14 -15.85
C THR A 182 -15.44 -9.17 -14.85
N LEU A 183 -14.85 -8.72 -13.73
CA LEU A 183 -14.38 -9.59 -12.66
C LEU A 183 -15.55 -10.39 -12.06
N VAL A 184 -16.66 -9.72 -11.71
CA VAL A 184 -17.84 -10.36 -11.11
C VAL A 184 -18.50 -11.36 -12.05
N ASP A 185 -18.66 -11.01 -13.33
CA ASP A 185 -19.25 -11.90 -14.32
C ASP A 185 -18.45 -13.18 -14.51
N LYS A 186 -17.12 -13.08 -14.41
CA LYS A 186 -16.24 -14.23 -14.46
C LYS A 186 -16.37 -15.11 -13.22
N LEU A 187 -16.35 -14.52 -12.03
CA LEU A 187 -16.56 -15.27 -10.78
C LEU A 187 -17.92 -15.99 -10.77
N LEU A 188 -18.99 -15.32 -11.19
CA LEU A 188 -20.33 -15.92 -11.27
C LEU A 188 -20.42 -17.12 -12.22
N LYS A 189 -19.61 -17.13 -13.29
CA LYS A 189 -19.54 -18.24 -14.25
C LYS A 189 -18.55 -19.34 -13.84
N GLY A 190 -17.79 -19.13 -12.75
CA GLY A 190 -16.65 -19.98 -12.39
C GLY A 190 -15.47 -19.85 -13.38
N GLU A 191 -15.43 -18.80 -14.20
CA GLU A 191 -14.33 -18.49 -15.10
C GLU A 191 -13.20 -17.80 -14.34
N ASN A 192 -12.57 -18.50 -13.40
CA ASN A 192 -11.61 -17.92 -12.47
C ASN A 192 -10.24 -17.60 -13.11
N LEU A 193 -10.13 -17.66 -14.45
CA LEU A 193 -8.93 -17.34 -15.18
C LEU A 193 -9.16 -16.17 -16.13
N VAL A 194 -8.33 -15.15 -15.97
CA VAL A 194 -8.20 -14.04 -16.91
C VAL A 194 -6.93 -14.23 -17.71
N SER A 195 -6.95 -13.82 -18.98
CA SER A 195 -5.79 -13.95 -19.84
C SER A 195 -5.64 -12.68 -20.68
N PHE A 196 -4.41 -12.17 -20.76
CA PHE A 196 -4.07 -11.10 -21.67
C PHE A 196 -2.67 -11.33 -22.26
N ASN A 197 -2.36 -10.63 -23.35
CA ASN A 197 -1.06 -10.69 -23.97
C ASN A 197 -0.25 -9.46 -23.57
N TYR A 198 0.93 -9.69 -22.99
CA TYR A 198 1.93 -8.65 -22.78
C TYR A 198 3.14 -8.95 -23.66
N GLN A 199 3.55 -8.01 -24.51
CA GLN A 199 4.64 -8.20 -25.48
C GLN A 199 4.50 -9.53 -26.27
N ASN A 200 3.31 -9.81 -26.79
CA ASN A 200 2.94 -11.04 -27.51
C ASN A 200 3.06 -12.34 -26.72
N THR A 201 3.28 -12.27 -25.40
CA THR A 201 3.34 -13.42 -24.52
C THR A 201 2.03 -13.53 -23.73
N PRO A 202 1.32 -14.67 -23.82
CA PRO A 202 0.09 -14.87 -23.07
C PRO A 202 0.41 -15.09 -21.60
N ILE A 203 -0.35 -14.39 -20.77
CA ILE A 203 -0.23 -14.44 -19.32
C ILE A 203 -1.62 -14.65 -18.76
N LYS A 204 -1.70 -15.49 -17.74
CA LYS A 204 -2.95 -15.91 -17.15
C LYS A 204 -2.90 -15.63 -15.66
N PHE A 205 -3.95 -15.02 -15.11
CA PHE A 205 -4.07 -14.80 -13.67
C PHE A 205 -5.32 -15.50 -13.15
N GLU A 206 -5.21 -16.01 -11.93
CA GLU A 206 -6.37 -16.48 -11.18
C GLU A 206 -7.07 -15.31 -10.52
N ILE A 207 -8.41 -15.29 -10.58
CA ILE A 207 -9.25 -14.35 -9.83
C ILE A 207 -10.03 -15.12 -8.76
N THR A 208 -10.05 -14.56 -7.55
CA THR A 208 -10.61 -15.21 -6.36
C THR A 208 -11.57 -14.30 -5.60
N GLY A 209 -11.57 -13.00 -5.88
CA GLY A 209 -12.29 -12.00 -5.09
C GLY A 209 -11.59 -11.63 -3.78
N LYS A 210 -10.45 -12.27 -3.45
CA LYS A 210 -9.72 -12.07 -2.19
C LYS A 210 -8.53 -11.12 -2.29
N ASN A 211 -8.14 -10.70 -3.50
CA ASN A 211 -7.03 -9.76 -3.74
C ASN A 211 -7.44 -8.66 -4.74
N LEU A 212 -8.53 -7.96 -4.42
CA LEU A 212 -9.25 -7.15 -5.41
C LEU A 212 -8.41 -6.09 -6.11
N ALA A 213 -7.47 -5.44 -5.42
CA ALA A 213 -6.61 -4.42 -6.03
C ALA A 213 -5.77 -5.00 -7.17
N VAL A 214 -5.15 -6.15 -6.93
CA VAL A 214 -4.31 -6.88 -7.88
C VAL A 214 -5.15 -7.50 -9.00
N GLU A 215 -6.27 -8.13 -8.65
CA GLU A 215 -7.15 -8.81 -9.60
C GLU A 215 -7.80 -7.82 -10.59
N ILE A 216 -8.14 -6.61 -10.13
CA ILE A 216 -8.68 -5.56 -11.00
C ILE A 216 -7.63 -5.03 -11.98
N ALA A 217 -6.37 -4.86 -11.56
CA ALA A 217 -5.28 -4.53 -12.48
C ALA A 217 -5.14 -5.60 -13.57
N ASN A 218 -5.14 -6.88 -13.16
CA ASN A 218 -5.02 -8.02 -14.06
C ASN A 218 -6.21 -8.13 -15.04
N VAL A 219 -7.44 -7.94 -14.57
CA VAL A 219 -8.64 -7.91 -15.43
C VAL A 219 -8.60 -6.72 -16.39
N GLY A 220 -8.04 -5.59 -15.95
CA GLY A 220 -7.79 -4.41 -16.78
C GLY A 220 -6.68 -4.59 -17.83
N GLY A 221 -6.03 -5.75 -17.88
CA GLY A 221 -4.95 -6.05 -18.83
C GLY A 221 -3.62 -5.38 -18.47
N SER A 222 -3.43 -5.04 -17.20
CA SER A 222 -2.20 -4.43 -16.68
C SER A 222 -1.53 -5.37 -15.69
N PHE A 223 -0.19 -5.36 -15.67
CA PHE A 223 0.55 -5.85 -14.51
C PHE A 223 0.55 -4.76 -13.45
N TYR A 224 0.17 -5.14 -12.22
CA TYR A 224 0.51 -4.35 -11.05
C TYR A 224 2.03 -4.06 -11.07
N GLU A 225 2.41 -2.81 -10.83
CA GLU A 225 3.81 -2.34 -10.82
C GLU A 225 4.62 -2.57 -12.12
N LEU A 226 3.96 -2.56 -13.28
CA LEU A 226 4.66 -2.80 -14.55
C LEU A 226 5.79 -1.80 -14.83
N ALA A 227 5.66 -0.54 -14.38
CA ALA A 227 6.68 0.48 -14.62
C ALA A 227 7.97 0.18 -13.85
N GLU A 228 7.83 -0.26 -12.60
CA GLU A 228 8.91 -0.70 -11.73
C GLU A 228 9.60 -1.94 -12.32
N LEU A 229 8.81 -2.92 -12.76
CA LEU A 229 9.29 -4.15 -13.38
C LEU A 229 10.06 -3.91 -14.68
N GLU A 230 9.55 -3.02 -15.56
CA GLU A 230 10.27 -2.61 -16.77
C GLU A 230 11.56 -1.83 -16.45
N PHE A 231 11.55 -1.00 -15.41
CA PHE A 231 12.75 -0.32 -14.95
C PHE A 231 13.81 -1.33 -14.48
N ILE A 232 13.42 -2.35 -13.71
CA ILE A 232 14.32 -3.44 -13.30
C ILE A 232 14.92 -4.12 -14.52
N ARG A 233 14.08 -4.54 -15.48
CA ARG A 233 14.52 -5.22 -16.72
C ARG A 233 15.56 -4.41 -17.49
N GLN A 234 15.46 -3.08 -17.50
CA GLN A 234 16.38 -2.18 -18.20
C GLN A 234 17.69 -1.91 -17.44
N ASN A 235 17.72 -2.11 -16.12
CA ASN A 235 18.82 -1.67 -15.25
C ASN A 235 19.58 -2.82 -14.57
N LEU A 236 19.07 -4.05 -14.64
CA LEU A 236 19.77 -5.24 -14.16
C LEU A 236 21.03 -5.51 -14.99
N LYS A 237 22.13 -5.78 -14.29
CA LYS A 237 23.43 -6.07 -14.92
C LYS A 237 23.47 -7.48 -15.54
N SER A 238 22.84 -8.45 -14.88
CA SER A 238 22.81 -9.84 -15.34
C SER A 238 21.71 -10.03 -16.38
N THR A 239 22.03 -10.69 -17.48
CA THR A 239 21.06 -11.05 -18.53
C THR A 239 20.26 -12.30 -18.20
N THR A 240 20.70 -13.09 -17.21
CA THR A 240 20.01 -14.30 -16.72
C THR A 240 20.12 -14.37 -15.18
N PRO A 241 19.52 -13.40 -14.47
CA PRO A 241 19.73 -13.25 -13.02
C PRO A 241 19.16 -14.42 -12.21
N VAL A 242 19.77 -14.69 -11.05
CA VAL A 242 19.09 -15.38 -9.95
C VAL A 242 18.36 -14.34 -9.10
N ILE A 243 17.04 -14.51 -8.97
CA ILE A 243 16.14 -13.57 -8.30
C ILE A 243 15.55 -14.21 -7.05
N VAL A 244 15.57 -13.50 -5.92
CA VAL A 244 14.77 -13.83 -4.74
C VAL A 244 13.57 -12.88 -4.68
N ASP A 245 12.36 -13.42 -4.60
CA ASP A 245 11.13 -12.63 -4.44
C ASP A 245 10.53 -12.90 -3.05
N ILE A 246 10.69 -11.92 -2.16
CA ILE A 246 10.26 -11.97 -0.76
C ILE A 246 8.90 -11.29 -0.64
N GLY A 247 7.93 -11.99 -0.04
CA GLY A 247 6.53 -11.61 -0.11
C GLY A 247 6.05 -11.76 -1.54
N ALA A 248 6.23 -12.97 -2.07
CA ALA A 248 5.92 -13.30 -3.44
C ALA A 248 4.41 -13.21 -3.74
N ASN A 249 3.56 -13.13 -2.71
CA ASN A 249 2.11 -13.00 -2.82
C ASN A 249 1.56 -14.07 -3.78
N THR A 250 0.59 -13.74 -4.64
CA THR A 250 0.03 -14.69 -5.61
C THR A 250 0.93 -14.98 -6.81
N GLY A 251 2.21 -14.57 -6.80
CA GLY A 251 3.19 -14.91 -7.83
C GLY A 251 3.12 -14.08 -9.12
N ASN A 252 2.49 -12.90 -9.10
CA ASN A 252 2.39 -12.06 -10.30
C ASN A 252 3.78 -11.60 -10.79
N HIS A 253 4.63 -11.14 -9.88
CA HIS A 253 5.99 -10.72 -10.23
C HIS A 253 6.86 -11.91 -10.67
N LEU A 254 6.68 -13.10 -10.10
CA LEU A 254 7.39 -14.31 -10.53
C LEU A 254 7.16 -14.60 -12.02
N VAL A 255 5.92 -14.50 -12.50
CA VAL A 255 5.61 -14.73 -13.93
C VAL A 255 6.36 -13.70 -14.78
N TYR A 256 6.41 -12.44 -14.34
CA TYR A 256 7.14 -11.40 -15.05
C TYR A 256 8.65 -11.66 -15.06
N PHE A 257 9.24 -11.95 -13.90
CA PHE A 257 10.66 -12.27 -13.74
C PHE A 257 11.08 -13.49 -14.57
N ALA A 258 10.24 -14.52 -14.60
CA ALA A 258 10.50 -15.72 -15.38
C ALA A 258 10.43 -15.46 -16.89
N LYS A 259 9.40 -14.75 -17.38
CA LYS A 259 9.14 -14.63 -18.82
C LYS A 259 9.84 -13.44 -19.49
N PHE A 260 9.95 -12.29 -18.82
CA PHE A 260 10.41 -11.03 -19.42
C PHE A 260 11.80 -10.61 -18.97
N ILE A 261 12.14 -10.86 -17.70
CA ILE A 261 13.53 -10.70 -17.24
C ILE A 261 14.38 -11.91 -17.66
N GLN A 262 13.74 -13.05 -17.94
CA GLN A 262 14.42 -14.31 -18.31
C GLN A 262 15.43 -14.73 -17.24
N ALA A 263 15.00 -14.63 -15.97
CA ALA A 263 15.79 -15.08 -14.84
C ALA A 263 16.24 -16.54 -15.02
N ALA A 264 17.50 -16.84 -14.67
CA ALA A 264 17.96 -18.23 -14.65
C ALA A 264 17.18 -19.04 -13.60
N LYS A 265 16.84 -18.40 -12.48
CA LYS A 265 16.07 -18.97 -11.39
C LYS A 265 15.36 -17.85 -10.62
N VAL A 266 14.11 -18.09 -10.22
CA VAL A 266 13.37 -17.24 -9.27
C VAL A 266 13.05 -18.06 -8.02
N ILE A 267 13.40 -17.53 -6.85
CA ILE A 267 13.24 -18.18 -5.55
C ILE A 267 12.20 -17.39 -4.75
N PRO A 268 10.91 -17.77 -4.79
CA PRO A 268 9.90 -17.12 -3.97
C PRO A 268 9.98 -17.52 -2.51
N ILE A 269 9.74 -16.54 -1.65
CA ILE A 269 9.56 -16.71 -0.21
C ILE A 269 8.20 -16.14 0.15
N GLU A 270 7.35 -17.01 0.69
CA GLU A 270 5.98 -16.72 1.12
C GLU A 270 5.64 -17.70 2.25
N PHE A 271 4.99 -17.21 3.30
CA PHE A 271 4.67 -17.99 4.50
C PHE A 271 3.22 -18.48 4.49
N HIS A 272 2.30 -17.76 3.85
CA HIS A 272 0.87 -18.01 3.99
C HIS A 272 0.39 -19.19 3.11
N PRO A 273 -0.21 -20.26 3.68
CA PRO A 273 -0.57 -21.47 2.92
C PRO A 273 -1.54 -21.23 1.76
N GLU A 274 -2.59 -20.42 1.95
CA GLU A 274 -3.54 -20.09 0.87
C GLU A 274 -2.85 -19.36 -0.28
N ILE A 275 -1.93 -18.44 0.04
CA ILE A 275 -1.17 -17.65 -0.95
C ILE A 275 -0.20 -18.55 -1.68
N ILE A 276 0.53 -19.41 -0.98
CA ILE A 276 1.42 -20.43 -1.56
C ILE A 276 0.65 -21.30 -2.57
N ALA A 277 -0.56 -21.75 -2.21
CA ALA A 277 -1.38 -22.55 -3.10
C ALA A 277 -1.78 -21.77 -4.37
N ALA A 278 -2.19 -20.51 -4.22
CA ALA A 278 -2.51 -19.62 -5.35
C ALA A 278 -1.30 -19.36 -6.24
N LEU A 279 -0.15 -19.02 -5.65
CA LEU A 279 1.12 -18.82 -6.33
C LEU A 279 1.49 -20.05 -7.17
N LYS A 280 1.47 -21.25 -6.58
CA LYS A 280 1.81 -22.50 -7.31
C LYS A 280 0.89 -22.76 -8.49
N ARG A 281 -0.43 -22.55 -8.33
CA ARG A 281 -1.40 -22.66 -9.43
C ARG A 281 -1.09 -21.64 -10.52
N HIS A 282 -0.84 -20.40 -10.15
CA HIS A 282 -0.57 -19.31 -11.06
C HIS A 282 0.71 -19.55 -11.89
N ILE A 283 1.76 -20.05 -11.26
CA ILE A 283 2.99 -20.50 -11.93
C ILE A 283 2.73 -21.67 -12.90
N SER A 284 2.00 -22.68 -12.46
CA SER A 284 1.67 -23.85 -13.28
C SER A 284 0.88 -23.46 -14.54
N ILE A 285 -0.14 -22.61 -14.40
CA ILE A 285 -1.00 -22.17 -15.50
C ILE A 285 -0.22 -21.33 -16.53
N ASN A 286 0.81 -20.61 -16.09
CA ASN A 286 1.70 -19.84 -16.97
C ASN A 286 2.85 -20.66 -17.55
N GLN A 287 2.99 -21.94 -17.18
CA GLN A 287 4.00 -22.86 -17.68
C GLN A 287 5.44 -22.36 -17.47
N VAL A 288 5.71 -21.74 -16.32
CA VAL A 288 7.08 -21.32 -15.96
C VAL A 288 7.77 -22.40 -15.14
N SER A 289 9.02 -22.72 -15.49
CA SER A 289 9.76 -23.88 -14.97
C SER A 289 11.00 -23.52 -14.15
N ASN A 290 11.44 -22.27 -14.23
CA ASN A 290 12.63 -21.72 -13.56
C ASN A 290 12.33 -21.19 -12.15
N ILE A 291 11.38 -21.82 -11.43
CA ILE A 291 10.96 -21.42 -10.08
C ILE A 291 11.43 -22.46 -9.07
N ASP A 292 12.14 -22.02 -8.03
CA ASP A 292 12.55 -22.85 -6.90
C ASP A 292 11.61 -22.66 -5.70
N PHE A 293 10.70 -23.62 -5.53
CA PHE A 293 9.72 -23.60 -4.44
C PHE A 293 10.26 -24.06 -3.07
N SER A 294 11.55 -24.37 -2.95
CA SER A 294 12.13 -24.93 -1.72
C SER A 294 12.13 -23.99 -0.52
N LYS A 295 11.82 -22.71 -0.73
CA LYS A 295 11.82 -21.65 0.28
C LYS A 295 10.43 -21.12 0.66
N LEU A 296 9.38 -21.78 0.20
CA LEU A 296 8.00 -21.51 0.63
C LEU A 296 7.74 -22.09 2.03
N GLY A 297 6.88 -21.43 2.81
CA GLY A 297 6.50 -21.78 4.17
C GLY A 297 7.35 -21.13 5.26
N TYR A 298 8.38 -20.35 4.88
CA TYR A 298 9.18 -19.57 5.81
C TYR A 298 8.68 -18.13 5.88
N ALA A 299 8.59 -17.60 7.10
CA ALA A 299 8.61 -16.17 7.34
C ALA A 299 10.05 -15.71 7.53
N LEU A 300 10.33 -14.44 7.24
CA LEU A 300 11.66 -13.87 7.38
C LEU A 300 11.73 -12.85 8.51
N GLY A 301 12.89 -12.78 9.13
CA GLY A 301 13.18 -11.78 10.15
C GLY A 301 14.66 -11.72 10.47
N LYS A 302 15.02 -10.88 11.43
CA LYS A 302 16.42 -10.67 11.81
C LYS A 302 17.07 -11.90 12.44
N ASN A 303 16.31 -12.63 13.25
CA ASN A 303 16.77 -13.79 14.01
C ASN A 303 15.81 -14.95 13.80
N SER A 304 16.32 -16.17 13.96
CA SER A 304 15.50 -17.38 13.97
C SER A 304 14.55 -17.37 15.16
N GLY A 305 13.29 -17.77 14.94
CA GLY A 305 12.25 -17.69 15.94
C GLY A 305 10.93 -18.27 15.48
N LYS A 306 9.90 -17.98 16.28
CA LYS A 306 8.51 -18.35 15.99
C LYS A 306 7.66 -17.10 15.95
N SER A 307 6.69 -17.09 15.04
CA SER A 307 5.66 -16.05 14.95
C SER A 307 4.36 -16.70 14.50
N PHE A 308 3.34 -15.89 14.23
CA PHE A 308 2.02 -16.37 13.86
C PHE A 308 1.46 -15.56 12.69
N ILE A 309 0.67 -16.22 11.84
CA ILE A 309 -0.06 -15.53 10.78
C ILE A 309 -1.08 -14.58 11.41
N LYS A 310 -1.03 -13.31 11.00
CA LYS A 310 -2.05 -12.31 11.26
C LYS A 310 -2.82 -12.04 9.97
N GLU A 311 -4.05 -12.55 9.94
CA GLU A 311 -4.98 -12.29 8.86
C GLU A 311 -5.31 -10.79 8.77
N HIS A 312 -5.31 -10.23 7.56
CA HIS A 312 -5.73 -8.85 7.40
C HIS A 312 -7.24 -8.73 7.70
N PRO A 313 -7.70 -7.76 8.51
CA PRO A 313 -9.11 -7.64 8.87
C PRO A 313 -10.06 -7.55 7.66
N ALA A 314 -9.60 -6.91 6.58
CA ALA A 314 -10.34 -6.82 5.32
C ALA A 314 -10.34 -8.12 4.47
N LYS A 315 -9.79 -9.22 4.99
CA LYS A 315 -9.62 -10.52 4.31
C LYS A 315 -8.88 -10.42 2.97
N ASP A 316 -7.91 -9.52 2.91
CA ASP A 316 -7.04 -9.33 1.75
C ASP A 316 -5.79 -10.19 1.95
N LEU A 317 -5.58 -11.19 1.11
CA LEU A 317 -4.50 -12.16 1.34
C LEU A 317 -3.12 -11.51 1.14
N CYS A 318 -2.99 -10.61 0.17
CA CYS A 318 -1.73 -9.89 -0.07
C CYS A 318 -1.35 -8.88 1.04
N LEU A 319 -2.21 -8.66 2.03
CA LEU A 319 -1.94 -7.79 3.18
C LEU A 319 -1.77 -8.56 4.49
N THR A 320 -1.58 -9.88 4.41
CA THR A 320 -1.35 -10.71 5.60
C THR A 320 0.04 -10.44 6.19
N GLU A 321 0.12 -10.45 7.52
CA GLU A 321 1.32 -10.10 8.27
C GLU A 321 1.73 -11.25 9.19
N ILE A 322 2.89 -11.10 9.85
CA ILE A 322 3.26 -11.91 11.01
C ILE A 322 3.19 -11.08 12.29
N ASP A 323 2.69 -11.66 13.38
CA ASP A 323 2.57 -10.98 14.68
C ASP A 323 2.93 -11.92 15.84
N ASP A 324 3.96 -11.53 16.60
CA ASP A 324 4.49 -12.30 17.73
C ASP A 324 3.56 -12.24 18.96
N ASN A 325 2.60 -11.31 18.98
CA ASN A 325 1.65 -11.15 20.10
C ASN A 325 0.43 -12.07 20.01
N ILE A 326 0.25 -12.77 18.88
CA ILE A 326 -0.83 -13.72 18.71
C ILE A 326 -0.48 -15.00 19.50
N ILE A 327 -1.36 -15.39 20.41
CA ILE A 327 -1.14 -16.56 21.28
C ILE A 327 -1.81 -17.82 20.70
N ASN A 328 -2.86 -17.63 19.89
CA ASN A 328 -3.65 -18.70 19.28
C ASN A 328 -3.78 -18.45 17.77
N GLY A 329 -2.79 -18.90 17.01
CA GLY A 329 -2.77 -18.77 15.55
C GLY A 329 -1.99 -19.91 14.90
N GLN A 330 -1.94 -19.91 13.58
CA GLN A 330 -1.06 -20.82 12.86
C GLN A 330 0.39 -20.41 13.10
N GLU A 331 1.16 -21.27 13.79
CA GLU A 331 2.58 -21.04 14.06
C GLU A 331 3.39 -21.06 12.76
N LEU A 332 4.33 -20.12 12.66
CA LEU A 332 5.28 -19.97 11.57
C LEU A 332 6.71 -20.02 12.10
N VAL A 333 7.60 -20.58 11.29
CA VAL A 333 9.03 -20.49 11.50
C VAL A 333 9.53 -19.20 10.85
N VAL A 334 10.17 -18.36 11.67
CA VAL A 334 10.87 -17.15 11.21
C VAL A 334 12.35 -17.48 11.12
N VAL A 335 12.98 -17.15 10.00
CA VAL A 335 14.42 -17.39 9.77
C VAL A 335 15.10 -16.15 9.15
N PRO A 336 16.39 -15.91 9.44
CA PRO A 336 17.21 -15.00 8.67
C PRO A 336 17.34 -15.46 7.22
N LEU A 337 17.33 -14.52 6.27
CA LEU A 337 17.52 -14.84 4.85
C LEU A 337 18.88 -15.51 4.61
N ASP A 338 19.90 -15.12 5.36
CA ASP A 338 21.26 -15.70 5.34
C ASP A 338 21.28 -17.21 5.63
N GLU A 339 20.32 -17.73 6.41
CA GLU A 339 20.27 -19.16 6.75
C GLU A 339 19.69 -20.02 5.62
N ILE A 340 18.85 -19.43 4.78
CA ILE A 340 18.10 -20.19 3.78
C ILE A 340 18.55 -19.94 2.34
N ILE A 341 19.24 -18.83 2.05
CA ILE A 341 19.80 -18.56 0.72
C ILE A 341 21.32 -18.69 0.76
N THR A 342 21.81 -19.78 0.19
CA THR A 342 23.25 -20.12 0.16
C THR A 342 23.87 -20.01 -1.25
N GLU A 343 23.07 -19.60 -2.24
CA GLU A 343 23.52 -19.42 -3.62
C GLU A 343 23.70 -17.94 -3.96
N LYS A 344 24.47 -17.65 -5.02
CA LYS A 344 24.63 -16.30 -5.50
C LYS A 344 23.29 -15.75 -5.98
N VAL A 345 22.92 -14.59 -5.47
CA VAL A 345 21.73 -13.82 -5.88
C VAL A 345 22.17 -12.57 -6.61
N ASP A 346 21.54 -12.28 -7.74
CA ASP A 346 21.80 -11.05 -8.51
C ASP A 346 20.77 -9.95 -8.18
N PHE A 347 19.55 -10.33 -7.78
CA PHE A 347 18.47 -9.39 -7.46
C PHE A 347 17.53 -9.88 -6.35
N ILE A 348 17.10 -8.97 -5.48
CA ILE A 348 16.08 -9.23 -4.45
C ILE A 348 14.91 -8.25 -4.63
N LYS A 349 13.69 -8.78 -4.78
CA LYS A 349 12.45 -8.00 -4.60
C LYS A 349 11.88 -8.30 -3.22
N MET A 350 11.41 -7.27 -2.51
CA MET A 350 10.88 -7.42 -1.16
C MET A 350 9.68 -6.51 -0.89
N ASP A 351 8.62 -7.11 -0.39
CA ASP A 351 7.38 -6.50 0.11
C ASP A 351 6.90 -7.37 1.27
N VAL A 352 7.09 -6.94 2.51
CA VAL A 352 6.79 -7.76 3.70
C VAL A 352 6.03 -6.96 4.77
N GLN A 353 5.18 -6.03 4.32
CA GLN A 353 4.22 -5.30 5.14
C GLN A 353 4.81 -4.71 6.44
N GLY A 354 5.98 -4.07 6.35
CA GLY A 354 6.60 -3.35 7.45
C GLY A 354 7.75 -4.09 8.16
N LYS A 355 8.05 -5.34 7.77
CA LYS A 355 9.18 -6.13 8.33
C LYS A 355 10.48 -5.98 7.55
N GLU A 356 10.56 -5.06 6.59
CA GLU A 356 11.66 -5.00 5.63
C GLU A 356 13.01 -4.82 6.30
N ILE A 357 13.10 -3.97 7.33
CA ILE A 357 14.36 -3.73 8.04
C ILE A 357 14.82 -4.99 8.79
N ASP A 358 13.92 -5.73 9.42
CA ASP A 358 14.26 -6.96 10.12
C ASP A 358 14.75 -8.03 9.13
N VAL A 359 14.09 -8.16 7.98
CA VAL A 359 14.51 -9.07 6.90
C VAL A 359 15.89 -8.68 6.36
N LEU A 360 16.11 -7.39 6.11
CA LEU A 360 17.40 -6.85 5.64
C LEU A 360 18.54 -7.09 6.65
N GLU A 361 18.26 -6.94 7.95
CA GLU A 361 19.21 -7.25 9.02
C GLU A 361 19.56 -8.75 9.04
N GLY A 362 18.59 -9.63 8.78
CA GLY A 362 18.79 -11.07 8.63
C GLY A 362 19.42 -11.51 7.31
N ALA A 363 19.70 -10.58 6.40
CA ALA A 363 20.27 -10.81 5.06
C ALA A 363 21.68 -10.19 4.89
N LYS A 364 22.30 -9.71 5.97
CA LYS A 364 23.54 -8.92 5.90
C LYS A 364 24.70 -9.67 5.25
N ASN A 365 24.86 -10.96 5.55
CA ASN A 365 25.98 -11.72 4.99
C ASN A 365 25.78 -11.94 3.48
N LEU A 366 24.56 -12.27 3.06
CA LEU A 366 24.16 -12.40 1.66
C LEU A 366 24.38 -11.10 0.90
N ILE A 367 23.90 -9.97 1.43
CA ILE A 367 24.05 -8.64 0.83
C ILE A 367 25.53 -8.29 0.69
N SER A 368 26.34 -8.52 1.73
CA SER A 368 27.77 -8.22 1.70
C SER A 368 28.55 -9.10 0.71
N SER A 369 28.17 -10.38 0.61
CA SER A 369 28.85 -11.39 -0.19
C SER A 369 28.56 -11.26 -1.68
N TYR A 370 27.28 -11.12 -2.04
CA TYR A 370 26.84 -11.17 -3.43
C TYR A 370 26.50 -9.81 -4.02
N ARG A 371 26.26 -8.81 -3.17
CA ARG A 371 25.93 -7.44 -3.57
C ARG A 371 24.79 -7.37 -4.60
N PRO A 372 23.64 -8.03 -4.35
CA PRO A 372 22.52 -8.01 -5.29
C PRO A 372 21.98 -6.58 -5.44
N ASP A 373 21.49 -6.23 -6.62
CA ASP A 373 20.58 -5.09 -6.74
C ASP A 373 19.28 -5.44 -6.00
N MET A 374 18.53 -4.47 -5.48
CA MET A 374 17.26 -4.78 -4.80
C MET A 374 16.15 -3.78 -5.13
N LEU A 375 14.91 -4.26 -5.09
CA LEU A 375 13.70 -3.43 -5.05
C LEU A 375 12.98 -3.71 -3.73
N VAL A 376 12.89 -2.70 -2.87
CA VAL A 376 12.29 -2.84 -1.53
C VAL A 376 11.15 -1.84 -1.39
N GLU A 377 9.94 -2.33 -1.11
CA GLU A 377 8.80 -1.49 -0.74
C GLU A 377 8.93 -1.03 0.71
N ILE A 378 8.97 0.27 0.97
CA ILE A 378 9.15 0.81 2.32
C ILE A 378 8.02 1.77 2.64
N ALA A 379 7.35 1.56 3.78
CA ALA A 379 6.40 2.52 4.34
C ALA A 379 7.10 3.85 4.63
N LYS A 380 6.44 4.99 4.35
CA LYS A 380 7.07 6.32 4.43
C LYS A 380 7.70 6.64 5.79
N ASN A 381 7.07 6.20 6.87
CA ASN A 381 7.57 6.35 8.24
C ASN A 381 8.86 5.55 8.53
N HIS A 382 9.15 4.49 7.77
CA HIS A 382 10.34 3.66 7.93
C HIS A 382 11.52 4.08 7.03
N ILE A 383 11.35 5.06 6.14
CA ILE A 383 12.38 5.50 5.17
C ILE A 383 13.69 5.93 5.86
N LYS A 384 13.60 6.57 7.03
CA LYS A 384 14.78 7.05 7.76
C LYS A 384 15.67 5.90 8.21
N ASP A 385 15.07 4.87 8.82
CA ASP A 385 15.79 3.69 9.28
C ASP A 385 16.29 2.86 8.11
N PHE A 386 15.50 2.77 7.03
CA PHE A 386 15.93 2.15 5.78
C PHE A 386 17.19 2.81 5.22
N ARG A 387 17.23 4.15 5.10
CA ARG A 387 18.42 4.87 4.63
C ARG A 387 19.63 4.66 5.54
N LYS A 388 19.42 4.59 6.85
CA LYS A 388 20.49 4.28 7.81
C LYS A 388 21.06 2.87 7.59
N PHE A 389 20.19 1.89 7.34
CA PHE A 389 20.60 0.55 6.96
C PHE A 389 21.43 0.57 5.67
N LEU A 390 20.93 1.20 4.60
CA LEU A 390 21.64 1.27 3.31
C LEU A 390 23.06 1.86 3.45
N ALA A 391 23.20 2.94 4.21
CA ALA A 391 24.51 3.55 4.48
C ALA A 391 25.46 2.59 5.21
N ALA A 392 24.95 1.76 6.13
CA ALA A 392 25.75 0.79 6.87
C ALA A 392 26.25 -0.38 6.00
N VAL A 393 25.55 -0.69 4.91
CA VAL A 393 25.92 -1.79 3.99
C VAL A 393 26.49 -1.30 2.66
N ASN A 394 26.81 0.00 2.53
CA ASN A 394 27.32 0.63 1.30
C ASN A 394 26.39 0.47 0.09
N TYR A 395 25.10 0.74 0.31
CA TYR A 395 24.09 0.83 -0.74
C TYR A 395 23.54 2.24 -0.86
N GLN A 396 23.06 2.58 -2.06
CA GLN A 396 22.39 3.84 -2.32
C GLN A 396 21.11 3.63 -3.13
N THR A 397 20.15 4.53 -2.93
CA THR A 397 18.97 4.62 -3.78
C THR A 397 19.35 5.09 -5.17
N PHE A 398 18.97 4.30 -6.18
CA PHE A 398 19.13 4.65 -7.58
C PHE A 398 17.83 5.25 -8.15
N LYS A 399 16.67 4.68 -7.78
CA LYS A 399 15.34 5.17 -8.16
C LYS A 399 14.34 4.91 -7.04
N ALA A 400 13.36 5.80 -6.91
CA ALA A 400 12.21 5.64 -6.02
C ALA A 400 10.91 5.80 -6.82
N PHE A 401 9.91 4.98 -6.50
CA PHE A 401 8.55 5.02 -7.06
C PHE A 401 7.58 5.23 -5.89
N ASP A 402 6.85 6.35 -5.90
CA ASP A 402 5.95 6.73 -4.80
C ASP A 402 4.54 6.19 -5.05
N HIS A 403 4.03 5.37 -4.13
CA HIS A 403 2.69 4.77 -4.16
C HIS A 403 1.80 5.30 -3.01
N GLY A 404 2.03 6.54 -2.58
CA GLY A 404 1.26 7.18 -1.53
C GLY A 404 1.80 6.85 -0.15
N ARG A 405 1.37 5.74 0.47
CA ARG A 405 1.84 5.34 1.81
C ARG A 405 3.21 4.64 1.80
N TYR A 406 3.53 4.03 0.66
CA TYR A 406 4.73 3.25 0.45
C TYR A 406 5.56 3.82 -0.69
N VAL A 407 6.85 3.54 -0.66
CA VAL A 407 7.79 3.91 -1.71
C VAL A 407 8.62 2.69 -2.06
N ASN A 408 8.59 2.31 -3.33
CA ASN A 408 9.42 1.25 -3.89
C ASN A 408 10.80 1.82 -4.23
N PHE A 409 11.84 1.34 -3.54
CA PHE A 409 13.22 1.79 -3.75
C PHE A 409 14.03 0.77 -4.53
N TYR A 410 14.45 1.15 -5.74
CA TYR A 410 15.51 0.43 -6.44
C TYR A 410 16.86 0.88 -5.87
N ILE A 411 17.61 -0.05 -5.28
CA ILE A 411 18.87 0.20 -4.60
C ILE A 411 20.02 -0.60 -5.23
N LYS A 412 21.21 0.01 -5.26
CA LYS A 412 22.45 -0.59 -5.80
C LYS A 412 23.58 -0.45 -4.80
N HIS A 413 24.51 -1.42 -4.79
CA HIS A 413 25.77 -1.28 -4.09
C HIS A 413 26.57 -0.12 -4.70
N THR A 414 27.18 0.72 -3.84
CA THR A 414 27.99 1.88 -4.24
C THR A 414 29.31 1.51 -4.89
#